data_AF-A0AAU5SQ35-F1
#
_entry.id   AF-A0AAU5SQ35-F1
#
_cell.length_a   1.000
_cell.length_b   1.000
_cell.length_c   1.000
_cell.angle_alpha   90.00
_cell.angle_beta   90.00
_cell.angle_gamma   90.00
#
_symmetry.space_group_name_H-M   'P 1'
#
loop_
_entity.id
_entity.type
_entity.pdbx_description
1 polymer ?
#
loop_
_entity_poly.entity_id
_entity_poly.type
_entity_poly.pdbx_seq_one_letter_code
_entity_poly.pdbx_strand_id
1 'polypeptide(L)'
;MISALISAKVHSCFVPLIEIGGRVMGSPRRILGALGLLSCLMLSANVPVAGAATPAATETAAVGELPRVPFTQRYQAVLHGGLVRASNSSISCRKEEAPQAEPCAEVKRGAAGVNGDYDMFYTEVDKDPDTYNSTRAELKIPQGAKVAYARLYWGGNLRVGEQKPPEDSGRVLVAEPGGAYKEVLADTVVGHRTDAASDAYQASADVTPLVRKGGTGMWTVAQLNIAMGRSEAGAWGGWTLVAAYEQPQEPLRRVSLWDGFEGLASGAGEAAGETVELTGLNAPAGSTGRLGVVAYDGDRGSLGDSLTVTADSGRRVSISDAENPFNDVMNSTITEFGQAFVRQPEYMNNLGYDADVFDLSPALSGGARSLSFKFTGESQGQFLGVLFVQTDARR
;
A
#
# COMPACT_ATOMS: atom_id res chain seq x y z
N MET A 1 47.83 11.03 19.96
CA MET A 1 48.58 12.05 19.20
C MET A 1 47.84 12.25 17.88
N ILE A 2 47.07 13.33 17.78
CA ILE A 2 47.27 14.49 16.89
C ILE A 2 46.81 14.22 15.43
N SER A 3 45.72 14.92 15.05
CA SER A 3 45.38 15.64 13.79
C SER A 3 45.82 15.06 12.41
N ALA A 4 45.08 15.26 11.31
CA ALA A 4 44.40 16.49 10.89
C ALA A 4 43.36 16.27 9.77
N LEU A 5 42.45 17.24 9.67
CA LEU A 5 41.54 17.52 8.55
C LEU A 5 42.29 17.83 7.23
N ILE A 6 41.64 17.57 6.09
CA ILE A 6 41.79 18.41 4.88
C ILE A 6 40.42 18.71 4.26
N SER A 7 40.19 20.00 4.03
CA SER A 7 39.12 20.65 3.28
C SER A 7 39.73 21.36 2.06
N ALA A 8 39.06 21.34 0.91
CA ALA A 8 39.17 22.35 -0.17
C ALA A 8 38.03 22.10 -1.17
N LYS A 9 36.95 22.88 -1.22
CA LYS A 9 36.74 24.18 -1.88
C LYS A 9 37.14 24.25 -3.37
N VAL A 10 36.07 24.37 -4.16
CA VAL A 10 35.92 24.57 -5.60
C VAL A 10 36.58 25.88 -6.07
N HIS A 11 37.21 25.84 -7.25
CA HIS A 11 37.73 27.01 -7.98
C HIS A 11 36.91 27.31 -9.25
N SER A 12 36.98 28.59 -9.59
CA SER A 12 36.13 29.42 -10.44
C SER A 12 36.33 29.32 -11.97
N CYS A 13 35.39 29.98 -12.66
CA CYS A 13 35.50 30.73 -13.94
C CYS A 13 35.40 29.96 -15.27
N PHE A 14 34.43 30.35 -16.12
CA PHE A 14 34.66 31.29 -17.25
C PHE A 14 33.34 31.71 -17.93
N VAL A 15 33.29 32.98 -18.34
CA VAL A 15 32.30 33.63 -19.23
C VAL A 15 33.01 33.89 -20.58
N PRO A 16 32.28 34.04 -21.70
CA PRO A 16 32.69 35.04 -22.67
C PRO A 16 31.60 36.06 -23.02
N LEU A 17 32.07 37.30 -23.10
CA LEU A 17 31.42 38.50 -23.62
C LEU A 17 31.43 38.50 -25.16
N ILE A 18 30.42 39.09 -25.79
CA ILE A 18 30.56 39.79 -27.08
C ILE A 18 29.99 41.20 -26.92
N GLU A 19 30.86 42.17 -27.20
CA GLU A 19 30.68 43.63 -27.30
C GLU A 19 30.39 43.96 -28.79
N ILE A 20 29.72 45.04 -29.23
CA ILE A 20 30.16 46.45 -29.41
C ILE A 20 28.92 47.17 -30.02
N GLY A 21 28.37 48.28 -29.49
CA GLY A 21 28.79 49.69 -29.67
C GLY A 21 27.67 50.48 -30.40
N GLY A 22 27.36 51.75 -30.15
CA GLY A 22 27.89 52.74 -29.21
C GLY A 22 27.19 54.10 -29.33
N ARG A 23 27.70 55.07 -28.53
CA ARG A 23 27.61 56.55 -28.62
C ARG A 23 26.24 57.21 -28.29
N VAL A 24 26.11 58.33 -27.57
CA VAL A 24 27.07 59.40 -27.17
C VAL A 24 26.43 60.44 -26.21
N MET A 25 27.29 61.11 -25.39
CA MET A 25 27.20 62.44 -24.70
C MET A 25 26.09 62.72 -23.65
N GLY A 26 26.35 63.33 -22.49
CA GLY A 26 27.57 63.84 -21.85
C GLY A 26 27.32 64.66 -20.56
N SER A 27 28.19 64.47 -19.53
CA SER A 27 28.88 65.47 -18.66
C SER A 27 28.11 66.55 -17.83
N PRO A 28 28.75 67.25 -16.85
CA PRO A 28 29.82 66.88 -15.87
C PRO A 28 29.67 67.48 -14.43
N ARG A 29 30.48 66.98 -13.48
CA ARG A 29 31.42 67.68 -12.53
C ARG A 29 31.54 66.91 -11.19
N ARG A 30 32.67 66.24 -10.86
CA ARG A 30 33.95 66.69 -10.21
C ARG A 30 33.78 66.99 -8.69
N ILE A 31 34.65 66.67 -7.72
CA ILE A 31 35.99 66.03 -7.58
C ILE A 31 36.33 65.89 -6.05
N LEU A 32 37.09 64.84 -5.69
CA LEU A 32 38.05 64.60 -4.55
C LEU A 32 37.72 64.73 -3.03
N GLY A 33 38.25 63.76 -2.27
CA GLY A 33 38.79 63.91 -0.90
C GLY A 33 38.42 62.77 0.07
N ALA A 34 39.21 61.68 0.19
CA ALA A 34 40.36 61.47 1.11
C ALA A 34 39.99 60.74 2.42
N LEU A 35 40.93 59.86 2.83
CA LEU A 35 40.94 58.86 3.90
C LEU A 35 40.44 59.30 5.29
N GLY A 36 39.92 58.32 6.04
CA GLY A 36 39.85 58.35 7.51
C GLY A 36 39.43 57.01 8.11
N LEU A 37 40.40 56.14 8.42
CA LEU A 37 40.21 54.97 9.29
C LEU A 37 39.92 55.43 10.71
N LEU A 38 38.80 55.02 11.29
CA LEU A 38 38.62 54.99 12.74
C LEU A 38 38.08 53.62 13.17
N SER A 39 38.96 52.87 13.81
CA SER A 39 38.73 51.64 14.54
C SER A 39 38.05 51.95 15.88
N CYS A 40 36.85 51.43 16.11
CA CYS A 40 36.24 51.36 17.44
C CYS A 40 36.08 49.89 17.83
N LEU A 41 36.97 49.41 18.72
CA LEU A 41 36.73 48.20 19.49
C LEU A 41 35.57 48.46 20.45
N MET A 42 34.48 47.71 20.33
CA MET A 42 33.49 47.54 21.39
C MET A 42 33.61 46.13 21.95
N LEU A 43 33.99 46.05 23.23
CA LEU A 43 33.88 44.86 24.06
C LEU A 43 32.39 44.56 24.27
N SER A 44 31.88 43.45 23.76
CA SER A 44 30.60 42.88 24.19
C SER A 44 30.85 41.64 25.05
N ALA A 45 30.44 41.73 26.31
CA ALA A 45 30.46 40.63 27.27
C ALA A 45 29.55 39.48 26.81
N ASN A 46 30.08 38.26 26.78
CA ASN A 46 29.30 37.04 26.56
C ASN A 46 28.45 36.74 27.79
N VAL A 47 27.14 36.84 27.67
CA VAL A 47 26.19 36.18 28.58
C VAL A 47 25.84 34.84 27.93
N PRO A 48 26.09 33.68 28.57
CA PRO A 48 25.69 32.41 28.00
C PRO A 48 24.18 32.27 28.09
N VAL A 49 23.50 32.36 26.94
CA VAL A 49 22.12 31.87 26.81
C VAL A 49 22.19 30.35 26.86
N ALA A 50 21.62 29.76 27.90
CA ALA A 50 21.41 28.32 27.96
C ALA A 50 20.49 27.93 26.81
N GLY A 51 21.05 27.28 25.78
CA GLY A 51 20.29 26.67 24.71
C GLY A 51 19.41 25.58 25.28
N ALA A 52 18.09 25.76 25.17
CA ALA A 52 17.15 24.67 25.40
C ALA A 52 17.49 23.55 24.42
N ALA A 53 17.88 22.39 24.94
CA ALA A 53 18.10 21.21 24.13
C ALA A 53 16.78 20.84 23.45
N THR A 54 16.73 20.98 22.12
CA THR A 54 15.74 20.30 21.29
C THR A 54 15.80 18.81 21.62
N PRO A 55 14.68 18.16 21.96
CA PRO A 55 14.70 16.71 22.13
C PRO A 55 15.14 16.10 20.81
N ALA A 56 16.15 15.24 20.87
CA ALA A 56 16.55 14.43 19.74
C ALA A 56 15.32 13.67 19.24
N ALA A 57 15.08 13.74 17.93
CA ALA A 57 14.12 12.85 17.29
C ALA A 57 14.53 11.42 17.66
N THR A 58 13.63 10.69 18.31
CA THR A 58 13.81 9.26 18.53
C THR A 58 13.81 8.64 17.13
N GLU A 59 14.98 8.20 16.65
CA GLU A 59 15.03 7.28 15.52
C GLU A 59 14.23 6.04 15.93
N THR A 60 13.02 5.92 15.40
CA THR A 60 12.27 4.68 15.43
C THR A 60 13.17 3.66 14.73
N ALA A 61 13.62 2.64 15.46
CA ALA A 61 14.44 1.58 14.86
C ALA A 61 13.71 1.06 13.62
N ALA A 62 14.42 1.03 12.48
CA ALA A 62 13.87 0.48 11.24
C ALA A 62 13.29 -0.90 11.54
N VAL A 63 12.03 -1.11 11.13
CA VAL A 63 11.38 -2.38 11.37
C VAL A 63 12.08 -3.44 10.53
N GLY A 64 12.43 -4.58 11.13
CA GLY A 64 13.18 -5.62 10.44
C GLY A 64 12.44 -6.19 9.22
N GLU A 65 13.20 -6.76 8.29
CA GLU A 65 12.67 -7.43 7.10
C GLU A 65 12.82 -8.95 7.19
N LEU A 66 11.84 -9.69 6.66
CA LEU A 66 11.94 -11.13 6.44
C LEU A 66 11.48 -11.51 5.03
N PRO A 67 12.13 -12.48 4.36
CA PRO A 67 11.74 -12.93 3.03
C PRO A 67 10.37 -13.61 2.97
N ARG A 68 9.86 -14.02 4.13
CA ARG A 68 8.53 -14.59 4.32
C ARG A 68 8.03 -14.17 5.69
N VAL A 69 6.77 -13.83 5.79
CA VAL A 69 6.08 -13.59 7.06
C VAL A 69 4.90 -14.56 7.13
N PRO A 70 4.96 -15.62 7.96
CA PRO A 70 3.85 -16.54 8.08
C PRO A 70 2.57 -15.83 8.48
N PHE A 71 1.42 -16.29 7.96
CA PHE A 71 0.13 -15.74 8.33
C PHE A 71 -0.12 -15.89 9.84
N THR A 72 -0.33 -14.77 10.52
CA THR A 72 -0.62 -14.72 11.95
C THR A 72 -1.88 -13.92 12.23
N GLN A 73 -2.65 -14.35 13.24
CA GLN A 73 -3.86 -13.63 13.64
C GLN A 73 -3.46 -12.31 14.31
N ARG A 74 -3.84 -11.18 13.72
CA ARG A 74 -3.59 -9.84 14.26
C ARG A 74 -4.70 -9.33 15.15
N TYR A 75 -5.93 -9.59 14.75
CA TYR A 75 -7.09 -9.11 15.48
C TYR A 75 -8.19 -10.15 15.46
N GLN A 76 -8.90 -10.23 16.58
CA GLN A 76 -10.09 -11.04 16.71
C GLN A 76 -10.99 -10.46 17.79
N ALA A 77 -12.28 -10.40 17.49
CA ALA A 77 -13.29 -10.01 18.45
C ALA A 77 -14.61 -10.71 18.16
N VAL A 78 -15.43 -10.83 19.20
CA VAL A 78 -16.86 -11.10 19.08
C VAL A 78 -17.58 -9.82 19.45
N LEU A 79 -18.22 -9.19 18.48
CA LEU A 79 -18.82 -7.86 18.63
C LEU A 79 -20.13 -7.75 17.86
N HIS A 80 -21.00 -6.83 18.28
CA HIS A 80 -22.14 -6.40 17.46
C HIS A 80 -21.60 -5.41 16.44
N GLY A 81 -21.55 -5.75 15.16
CA GLY A 81 -20.87 -4.96 14.12
C GLY A 81 -20.09 -5.84 13.14
N GLY A 82 -19.06 -5.30 12.49
CA GLY A 82 -18.41 -6.02 11.39
C GLY A 82 -17.08 -5.44 10.93
N LEU A 83 -16.67 -5.86 9.72
CA LEU A 83 -15.49 -5.39 9.01
C LEU A 83 -15.91 -4.55 7.79
N VAL A 84 -15.19 -3.45 7.57
CA VAL A 84 -15.26 -2.63 6.35
C VAL A 84 -13.83 -2.39 5.84
N ARG A 85 -13.73 -2.00 4.58
CA ARG A 85 -12.44 -1.81 3.92
C ARG A 85 -12.46 -0.64 2.94
N ALA A 86 -11.31 -0.02 2.76
CA ALA A 86 -11.00 0.88 1.65
C ALA A 86 -9.68 0.42 1.01
N SER A 87 -9.54 0.55 -0.31
CA SER A 87 -8.34 0.07 -1.00
C SER A 87 -8.26 0.58 -2.42
N ASN A 88 -7.03 0.72 -2.90
CA ASN A 88 -6.77 0.97 -4.30
C ASN A 88 -5.36 0.52 -4.71
N SER A 89 -5.16 0.26 -5.99
CA SER A 89 -3.83 0.15 -6.60
C SER A 89 -3.20 1.53 -6.72
N SER A 90 -1.86 1.62 -6.71
CA SER A 90 -1.14 2.90 -6.88
C SER A 90 -0.37 2.98 -8.21
N ILE A 91 -0.51 1.96 -9.05
CA ILE A 91 0.16 1.85 -10.35
C ILE A 91 -0.79 1.27 -11.39
N SER A 92 -0.65 1.68 -12.65
CA SER A 92 -1.44 1.13 -13.75
C SER A 92 -0.70 1.32 -15.07
N CYS A 93 -1.17 0.69 -16.14
CA CYS A 93 -0.57 0.86 -17.47
C CYS A 93 -0.76 2.30 -17.98
N ARG A 94 0.18 2.77 -18.79
CA ARG A 94 -0.01 3.95 -19.67
C ARG A 94 0.02 3.62 -21.15
N LYS A 95 0.66 2.51 -21.51
CA LYS A 95 0.88 2.10 -22.90
C LYS A 95 1.14 0.60 -22.96
N GLU A 96 0.67 -0.03 -24.03
CA GLU A 96 0.94 -1.41 -24.39
C GLU A 96 2.36 -1.56 -24.95
N GLU A 97 3.04 -2.61 -24.54
CA GLU A 97 4.44 -2.86 -24.86
C GLU A 97 4.65 -4.25 -25.48
N ALA A 98 3.70 -5.17 -25.30
CA ALA A 98 3.62 -6.45 -25.99
C ALA A 98 2.66 -6.38 -27.20
N PRO A 99 2.97 -7.04 -28.34
CA PRO A 99 2.15 -6.96 -29.55
C PRO A 99 0.72 -7.51 -29.44
N GLN A 100 0.45 -8.38 -28.48
CA GLN A 100 -0.85 -9.05 -28.28
C GLN A 100 -1.57 -8.55 -27.02
N ALA A 101 -1.02 -7.54 -26.35
CA ALA A 101 -1.66 -6.94 -25.19
C ALA A 101 -2.98 -6.28 -25.60
N GLU A 102 -4.02 -6.48 -24.79
CA GLU A 102 -5.23 -5.69 -24.90
C GLU A 102 -4.91 -4.20 -24.70
N PRO A 103 -5.66 -3.27 -25.31
CA PRO A 103 -5.41 -1.86 -25.09
C PRO A 103 -5.52 -1.52 -23.59
N CYS A 104 -4.56 -0.77 -23.06
CA CYS A 104 -4.50 -0.37 -21.65
C CYS A 104 -5.81 0.32 -21.19
N ALA A 105 -6.47 1.04 -22.09
CA ALA A 105 -7.78 1.63 -21.81
C ALA A 105 -8.88 0.58 -21.59
N GLU A 106 -8.87 -0.53 -22.33
CA GLU A 106 -9.79 -1.66 -22.15
C GLU A 106 -9.44 -2.49 -20.92
N VAL A 107 -8.15 -2.69 -20.65
CA VAL A 107 -7.67 -3.32 -19.41
C VAL A 107 -8.22 -2.57 -18.21
N LYS A 108 -8.06 -1.25 -18.15
CA LYS A 108 -8.63 -0.41 -17.08
C LYS A 108 -10.16 -0.53 -16.96
N ARG A 109 -10.87 -0.98 -18.01
CA ARG A 109 -12.31 -1.27 -18.01
C ARG A 109 -12.65 -2.74 -17.69
N GLY A 110 -11.66 -3.60 -17.49
CA GLY A 110 -11.85 -5.00 -17.06
C GLY A 110 -11.42 -6.04 -18.09
N ALA A 111 -10.80 -5.65 -19.21
CA ALA A 111 -10.20 -6.64 -20.10
C ALA A 111 -9.05 -7.39 -19.40
N ALA A 112 -8.77 -8.60 -19.90
CA ALA A 112 -7.63 -9.39 -19.48
C ALA A 112 -6.32 -8.63 -19.73
N GLY A 113 -5.31 -8.86 -18.90
CA GLY A 113 -4.03 -8.18 -19.04
C GLY A 113 -3.01 -8.65 -18.01
N VAL A 114 -1.80 -8.88 -18.49
CA VAL A 114 -0.62 -9.26 -17.71
C VAL A 114 0.23 -8.02 -17.48
N ASN A 115 0.56 -7.70 -16.25
CA ASN A 115 1.20 -6.43 -15.91
C ASN A 115 2.58 -6.21 -16.58
N GLY A 116 3.30 -7.28 -16.94
CA GLY A 116 4.56 -7.24 -17.71
C GLY A 116 4.43 -6.85 -19.19
N ASP A 117 3.20 -6.87 -19.74
CA ASP A 117 2.93 -6.54 -21.15
C ASP A 117 2.79 -5.02 -21.40
N TYR A 118 2.89 -4.21 -20.35
CA TYR A 118 2.64 -2.77 -20.39
C TYR A 118 3.82 -1.96 -19.87
N ASP A 119 3.90 -0.72 -20.32
CA ASP A 119 4.66 0.31 -19.63
C ASP A 119 3.82 0.82 -18.46
N MET A 120 4.25 0.47 -17.25
CA MET A 120 3.53 0.74 -16.02
C MET A 120 3.91 2.11 -15.46
N PHE A 121 2.95 2.83 -14.88
CA PHE A 121 3.13 4.20 -14.43
C PHE A 121 2.28 4.53 -13.21
N TYR A 122 2.76 5.47 -12.41
CA TYR A 122 2.06 5.89 -11.20
C TYR A 122 0.68 6.42 -11.47
N THR A 123 -0.21 6.06 -10.55
CA THR A 123 -1.52 6.67 -10.44
C THR A 123 -1.46 7.80 -9.42
N GLU A 124 -1.95 8.97 -9.81
CA GLU A 124 -1.86 10.21 -9.04
C GLU A 124 -3.19 10.96 -9.15
N VAL A 125 -3.87 11.17 -8.03
CA VAL A 125 -5.23 11.74 -7.97
C VAL A 125 -5.33 13.07 -7.24
N ASP A 126 -4.27 13.55 -6.59
CA ASP A 126 -4.26 14.82 -5.86
C ASP A 126 -3.35 15.89 -6.46
N LYS A 127 -2.43 15.51 -7.36
CA LYS A 127 -1.49 16.42 -8.05
C LYS A 127 -0.56 17.17 -7.10
N ASP A 128 -0.33 16.64 -5.91
CA ASP A 128 0.67 17.15 -4.98
C ASP A 128 2.08 16.90 -5.57
N PRO A 129 2.90 17.94 -5.81
CA PRO A 129 4.25 17.75 -6.35
C PRO A 129 5.20 17.03 -5.39
N ASP A 130 4.85 16.92 -4.11
CA ASP A 130 5.64 16.22 -3.09
C ASP A 130 5.29 14.73 -2.98
N THR A 131 4.32 14.24 -3.77
CA THR A 131 3.99 12.81 -3.89
C THR A 131 4.18 12.30 -5.32
N TYR A 132 4.77 11.11 -5.48
CA TYR A 132 4.91 10.50 -6.81
C TYR A 132 3.75 9.58 -7.20
N ASN A 133 2.99 9.07 -6.23
CA ASN A 133 1.73 8.39 -6.45
C ASN A 133 0.74 8.73 -5.32
N SER A 134 -0.54 8.71 -5.66
CA SER A 134 -1.63 8.87 -4.72
C SER A 134 -2.90 8.25 -5.29
N THR A 135 -3.60 7.48 -4.46
CA THR A 135 -4.94 6.97 -4.78
C THR A 135 -5.83 6.98 -3.56
N ARG A 136 -7.15 6.92 -3.77
CA ARG A 136 -8.11 7.03 -2.68
C ARG A 136 -9.26 6.05 -2.81
N ALA A 137 -9.85 5.69 -1.69
CA ALA A 137 -11.04 4.84 -1.62
C ALA A 137 -11.90 5.19 -0.41
N GLU A 138 -13.20 4.93 -0.53
CA GLU A 138 -14.16 5.21 0.52
C GLU A 138 -14.13 4.10 1.59
N LEU A 139 -13.87 4.49 2.84
CA LEU A 139 -14.09 3.62 4.00
C LEU A 139 -15.49 3.89 4.56
N LYS A 140 -16.43 2.95 4.35
CA LYS A 140 -17.83 3.10 4.74
C LYS A 140 -18.10 2.58 6.15
N ILE A 141 -17.79 3.38 7.17
CA ILE A 141 -18.14 3.03 8.56
C ILE A 141 -19.61 3.41 8.82
N PRO A 142 -20.46 2.51 9.34
CA PRO A 142 -21.86 2.83 9.63
C PRO A 142 -22.01 4.00 10.60
N GLN A 143 -23.04 4.82 10.40
CA GLN A 143 -23.29 5.98 11.26
C GLN A 143 -23.50 5.55 12.72
N GLY A 144 -22.78 6.21 13.64
CA GLY A 144 -22.85 5.92 15.07
C GLY A 144 -22.06 4.69 15.53
N ALA A 145 -21.41 3.96 14.61
CA ALA A 145 -20.51 2.87 14.95
C ALA A 145 -19.22 3.38 15.59
N LYS A 146 -18.59 2.54 16.42
CA LYS A 146 -17.29 2.80 17.04
C LYS A 146 -16.21 1.93 16.41
N VAL A 147 -15.09 2.52 16.03
CA VAL A 147 -13.96 1.76 15.47
C VAL A 147 -13.25 1.00 16.60
N ALA A 148 -13.31 -0.32 16.54
CA ALA A 148 -12.64 -1.21 17.49
C ALA A 148 -11.15 -1.37 17.15
N TYR A 149 -10.85 -1.54 15.86
CA TYR A 149 -9.52 -1.80 15.34
C TYR A 149 -9.42 -1.35 13.88
N ALA A 150 -8.27 -0.86 13.44
CA ALA A 150 -8.00 -0.63 12.03
C ALA A 150 -6.52 -0.80 11.70
N ARG A 151 -6.24 -1.44 10.55
CA ARG A 151 -4.88 -1.68 10.07
C ARG A 151 -4.77 -1.33 8.60
N LEU A 152 -3.71 -0.61 8.26
CA LEU A 152 -3.34 -0.27 6.89
C LEU A 152 -2.26 -1.24 6.42
N TYR A 153 -2.42 -1.74 5.21
CA TYR A 153 -1.51 -2.60 4.49
C TYR A 153 -1.08 -1.90 3.20
N TRP A 154 0.19 -1.99 2.85
CA TRP A 154 0.71 -1.52 1.56
C TRP A 154 1.85 -2.42 1.10
N GLY A 155 2.05 -2.50 -0.21
CA GLY A 155 3.06 -3.35 -0.80
C GLY A 155 3.14 -3.20 -2.31
N GLY A 156 4.18 -3.76 -2.91
CA GLY A 156 4.39 -3.75 -4.34
C GLY A 156 5.74 -4.31 -4.77
N ASN A 157 6.02 -4.20 -6.07
CA ASN A 157 7.30 -4.56 -6.68
C ASN A 157 8.23 -3.35 -6.79
N LEU A 158 9.47 -3.49 -6.31
CA LEU A 158 10.51 -2.45 -6.27
C LEU A 158 11.49 -2.50 -7.45
N ARG A 159 11.43 -3.57 -8.27
CA ARG A 159 12.38 -3.82 -9.36
C ARG A 159 11.66 -4.01 -10.68
N VAL A 160 11.63 -2.94 -11.48
CA VAL A 160 11.02 -2.89 -12.81
C VAL A 160 11.98 -2.16 -13.76
N GLY A 161 11.50 -1.18 -14.54
CA GLY A 161 12.36 -0.28 -15.33
C GLY A 161 13.05 0.77 -14.45
N GLU A 162 12.39 1.18 -13.38
CA GLU A 162 12.97 1.88 -12.24
C GLU A 162 13.43 0.88 -11.16
N GLN A 163 14.41 1.30 -10.35
CA GLN A 163 14.81 0.61 -9.13
C GLN A 163 14.50 1.49 -7.94
N LYS A 164 13.67 0.99 -7.02
CA LYS A 164 13.34 1.71 -5.80
C LYS A 164 14.18 1.25 -4.61
N PRO A 165 14.61 2.17 -3.74
CA PRO A 165 15.30 1.81 -2.51
C PRO A 165 14.34 1.09 -1.54
N PRO A 166 14.64 -0.13 -1.07
CA PRO A 166 13.79 -0.85 -0.12
C PRO A 166 13.55 -0.13 1.21
N GLU A 167 14.47 0.73 1.65
CA GLU A 167 14.34 1.48 2.89
C GLU A 167 13.09 2.39 2.95
N ASP A 168 12.55 2.78 1.79
CA ASP A 168 11.32 3.58 1.70
C ASP A 168 10.04 2.73 1.87
N SER A 169 10.13 1.40 1.82
CA SER A 169 8.99 0.48 1.92
C SER A 169 8.31 0.50 3.29
N GLY A 170 9.00 0.95 4.33
CA GLY A 170 8.47 1.05 5.69
C GLY A 170 7.56 2.25 5.94
N ARG A 171 7.21 3.05 4.93
CA ARG A 171 6.51 4.32 5.11
C ARG A 171 5.53 4.62 3.97
N VAL A 172 4.40 5.24 4.33
CA VAL A 172 3.47 5.88 3.40
C VAL A 172 2.96 7.21 3.96
N LEU A 173 2.29 8.01 3.12
CA LEU A 173 1.51 9.16 3.56
C LEU A 173 0.02 8.84 3.50
N VAL A 174 -0.72 9.22 4.54
CA VAL A 174 -2.17 9.00 4.64
C VAL A 174 -2.89 10.30 4.95
N ALA A 175 -3.97 10.57 4.23
CA ALA A 175 -4.91 11.64 4.52
C ALA A 175 -6.30 11.04 4.81
N GLU A 176 -6.83 11.32 6.00
CA GLU A 176 -8.24 11.05 6.32
C GLU A 176 -9.20 11.93 5.49
N PRO A 177 -10.51 11.65 5.47
CA PRO A 177 -11.48 12.43 4.70
C PRO A 177 -11.43 13.93 5.03
N GLY A 178 -11.02 14.75 4.04
CA GLY A 178 -10.87 16.20 4.19
C GLY A 178 -9.67 16.64 5.03
N GLY A 179 -8.79 15.72 5.41
CA GLY A 179 -7.58 15.99 6.17
C GLY A 179 -6.35 16.26 5.31
N ALA A 180 -5.23 16.56 5.96
CA ALA A 180 -3.91 16.66 5.35
C ALA A 180 -3.10 15.39 5.57
N TYR A 181 -2.09 15.18 4.71
CA TYR A 181 -1.17 14.05 4.80
C TYR A 181 -0.47 13.95 6.15
N LYS A 182 -0.36 12.71 6.63
CA LYS A 182 0.42 12.32 7.79
C LYS A 182 1.28 11.14 7.40
N GLU A 183 2.48 11.13 7.94
CA GLU A 183 3.34 9.97 7.84
C GLU A 183 2.77 8.80 8.66
N VAL A 184 2.74 7.63 8.04
CA VAL A 184 2.46 6.36 8.69
C VAL A 184 3.67 5.46 8.45
N LEU A 185 4.24 4.98 9.55
CA LEU A 185 5.37 4.05 9.54
C LEU A 185 4.86 2.63 9.81
N ALA A 186 5.48 1.65 9.17
CA ALA A 186 5.27 0.25 9.48
C ALA A 186 5.53 0.00 10.97
N ASP A 187 4.68 -0.81 11.60
CA ASP A 187 4.81 -1.18 13.02
C ASP A 187 5.04 -2.69 13.23
N THR A 188 5.13 -3.45 12.13
CA THR A 188 5.46 -4.88 12.10
C THR A 188 6.53 -5.17 11.07
N VAL A 189 7.24 -6.29 11.24
CA VAL A 189 8.20 -6.83 10.27
C VAL A 189 7.67 -6.70 8.86
N VAL A 190 8.48 -6.10 7.98
CA VAL A 190 8.18 -5.98 6.56
C VAL A 190 8.49 -7.33 5.91
N GLY A 191 7.51 -7.89 5.22
CA GLY A 191 7.76 -9.02 4.34
C GLY A 191 8.44 -8.49 3.09
N HIS A 192 9.63 -8.97 2.74
CA HIS A 192 10.38 -8.46 1.59
C HIS A 192 11.18 -9.58 0.93
N ARG A 193 10.76 -9.98 -0.27
CA ARG A 193 11.29 -11.10 -1.02
C ARG A 193 11.80 -10.65 -2.38
N THR A 194 13.10 -10.86 -2.59
CA THR A 194 13.75 -10.66 -3.87
C THR A 194 14.03 -12.01 -4.53
N ASP A 195 13.62 -12.20 -5.77
CA ASP A 195 14.04 -13.32 -6.61
C ASP A 195 14.43 -12.86 -8.02
N ALA A 196 14.41 -13.73 -9.03
CA ALA A 196 14.76 -13.37 -10.41
C ALA A 196 13.64 -12.62 -11.14
N ALA A 197 12.39 -12.79 -10.72
CA ALA A 197 11.22 -12.16 -11.30
C ALA A 197 10.92 -10.84 -10.57
N SER A 198 10.84 -10.83 -9.24
CA SER A 198 10.33 -9.68 -8.47
C SER A 198 11.27 -9.23 -7.35
N ASP A 199 11.05 -8.00 -6.89
CA ASP A 199 11.54 -7.47 -5.62
C ASP A 199 10.33 -6.98 -4.80
N ALA A 200 9.66 -7.91 -4.16
CA ALA A 200 8.29 -7.78 -3.68
C ALA A 200 8.23 -7.57 -2.17
N TYR A 201 7.40 -6.64 -1.69
CA TYR A 201 7.21 -6.44 -0.26
C TYR A 201 5.76 -6.20 0.17
N GLN A 202 5.50 -6.41 1.46
CA GLN A 202 4.34 -5.89 2.17
C GLN A 202 4.76 -5.32 3.54
N ALA A 203 4.23 -4.16 3.86
CA ALA A 203 4.32 -3.51 5.15
C ALA A 203 2.93 -3.18 5.70
N SER A 204 2.84 -2.93 7.01
CA SER A 204 1.56 -2.59 7.64
C SER A 204 1.71 -1.82 8.95
N ALA A 205 0.65 -1.11 9.33
CA ALA A 205 0.59 -0.28 10.53
C ALA A 205 -0.81 -0.28 11.18
N ASP A 206 -0.88 -0.32 12.51
CA ASP A 206 -2.10 -0.04 13.26
C ASP A 206 -2.43 1.45 13.13
N VAL A 207 -3.51 1.72 12.40
CA VAL A 207 -4.03 3.07 12.15
C VAL A 207 -5.34 3.30 12.89
N THR A 208 -5.64 2.49 13.92
CA THR A 208 -6.85 2.62 14.75
C THR A 208 -7.05 4.05 15.27
N PRO A 209 -6.03 4.76 15.80
CA PRO A 209 -6.20 6.14 16.26
C PRO A 209 -6.57 7.09 15.12
N LEU A 210 -5.99 6.89 13.94
CA LEU A 210 -6.25 7.71 12.76
C LEU A 210 -7.69 7.50 12.27
N VAL A 211 -8.13 6.25 12.13
CA VAL A 211 -9.49 5.91 11.67
C VAL A 211 -10.56 6.32 12.69
N ARG A 212 -10.30 6.22 14.00
CA ARG A 212 -11.20 6.75 15.05
C ARG A 212 -11.43 8.26 14.92
N LYS A 213 -10.38 9.00 14.51
CA LYS A 213 -10.46 10.46 14.34
C LYS A 213 -11.05 10.86 12.99
N GLY A 214 -10.63 10.19 11.91
CA GLY A 214 -11.02 10.51 10.53
C GLY A 214 -12.41 10.00 10.14
N GLY A 215 -12.83 8.86 10.67
CA GLY A 215 -14.14 8.29 10.44
C GLY A 215 -14.39 7.81 9.00
N THR A 216 -15.67 7.84 8.62
CA THR A 216 -16.17 7.40 7.32
C THR A 216 -15.85 8.41 6.21
N GLY A 217 -15.54 7.95 5.00
CA GLY A 217 -15.32 8.81 3.83
C GLY A 217 -14.12 8.41 2.97
N MET A 218 -13.67 9.31 2.11
CA MET A 218 -12.53 9.08 1.20
C MET A 218 -11.19 9.18 1.91
N TRP A 219 -10.49 8.06 2.03
CA TRP A 219 -9.13 7.97 2.52
C TRP A 219 -8.16 7.99 1.34
N THR A 220 -7.14 8.84 1.40
CA THR A 220 -6.08 8.90 0.37
C THR A 220 -4.78 8.36 0.95
N VAL A 221 -4.10 7.50 0.20
CA VAL A 221 -2.78 7.00 0.53
C VAL A 221 -1.84 7.32 -0.63
N ALA A 222 -0.65 7.80 -0.29
CA ALA A 222 0.35 8.27 -1.23
C ALA A 222 1.75 7.82 -0.81
N GLN A 223 2.72 8.04 -1.70
CA GLN A 223 4.14 7.68 -1.48
C GLN A 223 4.34 6.17 -1.23
N LEU A 224 3.53 5.32 -1.86
CA LEU A 224 3.75 3.87 -1.80
C LEU A 224 4.99 3.52 -2.62
N ASN A 225 6.00 2.93 -1.98
CA ASN A 225 7.24 2.55 -2.64
C ASN A 225 6.99 1.46 -3.68
N ILE A 226 6.89 1.83 -4.95
CA ILE A 226 6.61 0.92 -6.06
C ILE A 226 7.46 1.40 -7.24
N ALA A 227 8.13 0.51 -7.95
CA ALA A 227 8.85 0.85 -9.17
C ALA A 227 7.89 0.94 -10.36
N MET A 228 8.19 1.81 -11.31
CA MET A 228 7.43 1.95 -12.55
C MET A 228 8.31 1.66 -13.79
N GLY A 229 7.71 1.66 -14.97
CA GLY A 229 8.36 1.37 -16.24
C GLY A 229 8.02 -0.03 -16.76
N ARG A 230 8.94 -0.61 -17.53
CA ARG A 230 8.76 -1.89 -18.21
C ARG A 230 9.73 -2.95 -17.69
N SER A 231 9.20 -4.11 -17.33
CA SER A 231 9.95 -5.35 -17.07
C SER A 231 9.07 -6.56 -17.37
N GLU A 232 9.66 -7.74 -17.53
CA GLU A 232 8.91 -9.00 -17.73
C GLU A 232 8.00 -9.31 -16.53
N ALA A 233 8.46 -9.07 -15.31
CA ALA A 233 7.65 -9.21 -14.10
C ALA A 233 6.66 -8.07 -13.84
N GLY A 234 6.61 -7.09 -14.77
CA GLY A 234 5.82 -5.86 -14.67
C GLY A 234 5.88 -5.15 -13.33
N ALA A 235 4.87 -4.32 -13.07
CA ALA A 235 4.82 -3.48 -11.90
C ALA A 235 3.42 -3.49 -11.29
N TRP A 236 3.36 -3.74 -9.99
CA TRP A 236 2.11 -3.95 -9.27
C TRP A 236 2.28 -3.47 -7.83
N GLY A 237 1.16 -3.15 -7.19
CA GLY A 237 1.15 -2.72 -5.80
C GLY A 237 0.02 -1.76 -5.48
N GLY A 238 -0.31 -1.69 -4.20
CA GLY A 238 -1.47 -0.97 -3.71
C GLY A 238 -1.54 -0.97 -2.21
N TRP A 239 -2.67 -0.47 -1.71
CA TRP A 239 -2.95 -0.41 -0.27
C TRP A 239 -4.34 -0.89 0.04
N THR A 240 -4.50 -1.40 1.27
CA THR A 240 -5.77 -1.82 1.83
C THR A 240 -5.85 -1.39 3.30
N LEU A 241 -6.88 -0.62 3.64
CA LEU A 241 -7.26 -0.28 5.00
C LEU A 241 -8.42 -1.18 5.42
N VAL A 242 -8.22 -2.03 6.42
CA VAL A 242 -9.29 -2.84 7.04
C VAL A 242 -9.65 -2.25 8.40
N ALA A 243 -10.93 -2.05 8.67
CA ALA A 243 -11.42 -1.58 9.96
C ALA A 243 -12.53 -2.48 10.52
N ALA A 244 -12.38 -2.88 11.79
CA ALA A 244 -13.43 -3.49 12.59
C ALA A 244 -14.20 -2.42 13.35
N TYR A 245 -15.52 -2.49 13.34
CA TYR A 245 -16.39 -1.55 14.06
C TYR A 245 -17.43 -2.27 14.92
N GLU A 246 -17.85 -1.59 15.97
CA GLU A 246 -18.97 -1.98 16.83
C GLU A 246 -20.18 -1.08 16.54
N GLN A 247 -21.32 -1.70 16.28
CA GLN A 247 -22.63 -1.09 16.17
C GLN A 247 -23.64 -1.96 16.94
N PRO A 248 -24.13 -1.54 18.13
CA PRO A 248 -24.99 -2.36 18.98
C PRO A 248 -26.28 -2.90 18.34
N GLN A 249 -26.78 -2.26 17.28
CA GLN A 249 -27.99 -2.67 16.58
C GLN A 249 -27.74 -3.75 15.51
N GLU A 250 -26.49 -4.09 15.23
CA GLU A 250 -26.14 -5.13 14.27
C GLU A 250 -26.05 -6.53 14.90
N PRO A 251 -26.14 -7.61 14.11
CA PRO A 251 -25.90 -8.97 14.58
C PRO A 251 -24.56 -9.13 15.30
N LEU A 252 -24.54 -10.07 16.25
CA LEU A 252 -23.29 -10.48 16.90
C LEU A 252 -22.46 -11.30 15.89
N ARG A 253 -21.24 -10.87 15.64
CA ARG A 253 -20.33 -11.50 14.69
C ARG A 253 -18.99 -11.76 15.33
N ARG A 254 -18.34 -12.82 14.89
CA ARG A 254 -16.91 -13.01 15.09
C ARG A 254 -16.20 -12.39 13.91
N VAL A 255 -15.35 -11.42 14.18
CA VAL A 255 -14.46 -10.80 13.18
C VAL A 255 -13.04 -11.24 13.47
N SER A 256 -12.26 -11.49 12.45
CA SER A 256 -10.86 -11.86 12.60
C SER A 256 -10.05 -11.42 11.38
N LEU A 257 -8.81 -11.01 11.62
CA LEU A 257 -7.88 -10.49 10.63
C LEU A 257 -6.54 -11.17 10.84
N TRP A 258 -6.01 -11.73 9.76
CA TRP A 258 -4.67 -12.26 9.65
C TRP A 258 -3.91 -11.48 8.60
N ASP A 259 -2.62 -11.32 8.84
CA ASP A 259 -1.70 -10.89 7.80
C ASP A 259 -0.44 -11.75 7.82
N GLY A 260 0.24 -11.70 6.70
CA GLY A 260 1.49 -12.37 6.42
C GLY A 260 2.10 -11.79 5.15
N PHE A 261 3.08 -12.48 4.61
CA PHE A 261 3.66 -12.24 3.30
C PHE A 261 4.24 -13.56 2.82
N GLU A 262 3.42 -14.28 2.05
CA GLU A 262 3.74 -15.62 1.57
C GLU A 262 3.68 -15.65 0.05
N GLY A 263 4.73 -16.19 -0.58
CA GLY A 263 4.79 -16.37 -2.03
C GLY A 263 4.20 -17.71 -2.45
N LEU A 264 3.21 -17.69 -3.32
CA LEU A 264 2.67 -18.83 -4.05
C LEU A 264 3.51 -19.04 -5.31
N ALA A 265 4.11 -20.23 -5.45
CA ALA A 265 4.86 -20.56 -6.64
C ALA A 265 3.93 -20.70 -7.87
N SER A 266 4.47 -20.41 -9.05
CA SER A 266 3.82 -20.71 -10.34
C SER A 266 3.38 -22.19 -10.39
N GLY A 267 2.12 -22.39 -10.75
CA GLY A 267 1.46 -23.68 -10.86
C GLY A 267 1.31 -24.42 -9.53
N ALA A 268 1.40 -23.73 -8.39
CA ALA A 268 1.27 -24.34 -7.08
C ALA A 268 -0.15 -24.91 -6.86
N GLY A 269 -0.32 -26.19 -7.20
CA GLY A 269 -1.57 -26.92 -6.94
C GLY A 269 -1.76 -27.30 -5.47
N GLU A 270 -2.74 -28.16 -5.19
CA GLU A 270 -3.18 -28.53 -3.84
C GLU A 270 -2.05 -28.91 -2.86
N ALA A 271 -1.03 -29.64 -3.31
CA ALA A 271 0.07 -30.08 -2.44
C ALA A 271 1.07 -28.96 -2.10
N ALA A 272 1.18 -27.94 -2.95
CA ALA A 272 2.22 -26.90 -2.87
C ALA A 272 1.66 -25.49 -2.58
N GLY A 273 0.34 -25.32 -2.60
CA GLY A 273 -0.32 -24.05 -2.28
C GLY A 273 -0.27 -23.69 -0.79
N GLU A 274 -0.72 -22.49 -0.44
CA GLU A 274 -0.70 -21.95 0.92
C GLU A 274 -2.01 -22.23 1.67
N THR A 275 -1.93 -22.51 2.97
CA THR A 275 -3.11 -22.78 3.81
C THR A 275 -3.12 -21.89 5.03
N VAL A 276 -4.21 -21.12 5.20
CA VAL A 276 -4.48 -20.38 6.43
C VAL A 276 -5.58 -21.07 7.21
N GLU A 277 -5.33 -21.35 8.49
CA GLU A 277 -6.27 -22.03 9.37
C GLU A 277 -6.95 -21.06 10.35
N LEU A 278 -8.29 -21.06 10.34
CA LEU A 278 -9.12 -20.34 11.29
C LEU A 278 -9.79 -21.34 12.23
N THR A 279 -9.41 -21.28 13.51
CA THR A 279 -9.95 -22.16 14.55
C THR A 279 -10.73 -21.37 15.60
N GLY A 280 -11.50 -22.08 16.43
CA GLY A 280 -12.26 -21.46 17.51
C GLY A 280 -13.50 -20.70 17.04
N LEU A 281 -14.01 -21.01 15.84
CA LEU A 281 -15.32 -20.55 15.42
C LEU A 281 -16.42 -21.24 16.23
N ASN A 282 -17.56 -20.56 16.30
CA ASN A 282 -18.82 -21.14 16.76
C ASN A 282 -19.94 -20.63 15.84
N ALA A 283 -19.75 -20.82 14.53
CA ALA A 283 -20.69 -20.37 13.51
C ALA A 283 -21.84 -21.39 13.42
N PRO A 284 -23.09 -21.01 13.72
CA PRO A 284 -24.23 -21.90 13.55
C PRO A 284 -24.46 -22.35 12.11
N ALA A 285 -25.20 -23.45 11.94
CA ALA A 285 -25.74 -23.80 10.63
C ALA A 285 -26.61 -22.65 10.08
N GLY A 286 -26.44 -22.37 8.78
CA GLY A 286 -27.10 -21.25 8.10
C GLY A 286 -26.54 -19.86 8.43
N SER A 287 -25.37 -19.77 9.07
CA SER A 287 -24.73 -18.47 9.31
C SER A 287 -24.37 -17.77 8.02
N THR A 288 -24.44 -16.44 8.05
CA THR A 288 -23.83 -15.60 7.04
C THR A 288 -22.35 -15.37 7.33
N GLY A 289 -21.57 -15.10 6.29
CA GLY A 289 -20.17 -14.76 6.47
C GLY A 289 -19.56 -14.01 5.30
N ARG A 290 -18.41 -13.38 5.55
CA ARG A 290 -17.62 -12.65 4.57
C ARG A 290 -16.17 -13.10 4.67
N LEU A 291 -15.51 -13.18 3.53
CA LEU A 291 -14.10 -13.52 3.40
C LEU A 291 -13.43 -12.45 2.56
N GLY A 292 -12.48 -11.71 3.12
CA GLY A 292 -11.65 -10.76 2.40
C GLY A 292 -10.24 -11.27 2.20
N VAL A 293 -9.68 -11.02 1.03
CA VAL A 293 -8.32 -11.39 0.64
C VAL A 293 -7.61 -10.17 0.06
N VAL A 294 -6.33 -10.02 0.38
CA VAL A 294 -5.41 -9.12 -0.34
C VAL A 294 -4.27 -9.96 -0.88
N ALA A 295 -4.07 -9.89 -2.19
CA ALA A 295 -3.02 -10.58 -2.90
C ALA A 295 -2.33 -9.65 -3.91
N TYR A 296 -1.16 -10.07 -4.37
CA TYR A 296 -0.34 -9.31 -5.30
C TYR A 296 0.16 -10.20 -6.42
N ASP A 297 0.40 -9.57 -7.57
CA ASP A 297 0.88 -10.17 -8.82
C ASP A 297 -0.07 -11.22 -9.41
N GLY A 298 -1.38 -11.10 -9.15
CA GLY A 298 -2.41 -11.87 -9.82
C GLY A 298 -2.93 -11.16 -11.07
N ASP A 299 -2.84 -11.77 -12.24
CA ASP A 299 -3.17 -11.14 -13.52
C ASP A 299 -4.52 -11.62 -14.08
N ARG A 300 -5.42 -10.68 -14.43
CA ARG A 300 -6.73 -11.04 -15.00
C ARG A 300 -6.58 -11.86 -16.28
N GLY A 301 -7.19 -13.05 -16.30
CA GLY A 301 -7.20 -13.95 -17.44
C GLY A 301 -6.04 -14.95 -17.46
N SER A 302 -5.13 -14.88 -16.50
CA SER A 302 -4.10 -15.89 -16.28
C SER A 302 -4.67 -16.98 -15.38
N LEU A 303 -5.13 -18.08 -16.00
CA LEU A 303 -5.92 -19.08 -15.28
C LEU A 303 -5.06 -20.00 -14.40
N GLY A 304 -5.65 -20.50 -13.32
CA GLY A 304 -5.16 -21.67 -12.55
C GLY A 304 -5.08 -21.46 -11.05
N ASP A 305 -5.07 -20.22 -10.58
CA ASP A 305 -5.20 -19.93 -9.16
C ASP A 305 -6.63 -20.23 -8.69
N SER A 306 -6.75 -20.50 -7.39
CA SER A 306 -8.04 -20.73 -6.77
C SER A 306 -7.97 -20.50 -5.27
N LEU A 307 -9.13 -20.23 -4.68
CA LEU A 307 -9.33 -20.20 -3.25
C LEU A 307 -10.42 -21.18 -2.86
N THR A 308 -10.05 -22.19 -2.08
CA THR A 308 -11.00 -23.20 -1.59
C THR A 308 -11.10 -23.14 -0.07
N VAL A 309 -12.33 -23.06 0.45
CA VAL A 309 -12.62 -23.10 1.88
C VAL A 309 -13.14 -24.48 2.27
N THR A 310 -12.53 -25.08 3.29
CA THR A 310 -12.97 -26.36 3.87
C THR A 310 -13.36 -26.18 5.34
N ALA A 311 -14.61 -26.47 5.69
CA ALA A 311 -15.08 -26.48 7.07
C ALA A 311 -14.69 -27.77 7.81
N ASP A 312 -14.71 -27.75 9.14
CA ASP A 312 -14.43 -28.93 9.99
C ASP A 312 -15.36 -30.13 9.74
N SER A 313 -16.54 -29.88 9.15
CA SER A 313 -17.45 -30.92 8.68
C SER A 313 -16.95 -31.68 7.43
N GLY A 314 -15.83 -31.24 6.83
CA GLY A 314 -15.32 -31.73 5.55
C GLY A 314 -15.97 -31.06 4.33
N ARG A 315 -16.89 -30.11 4.55
CA ARG A 315 -17.54 -29.41 3.45
C ARG A 315 -16.57 -28.44 2.77
N ARG A 316 -16.40 -28.62 1.47
CA ARG A 316 -15.45 -27.89 0.63
C ARG A 316 -16.20 -26.98 -0.35
N VAL A 317 -15.79 -25.73 -0.46
CA VAL A 317 -16.41 -24.71 -1.32
C VAL A 317 -15.30 -23.95 -2.05
N SER A 318 -15.34 -23.95 -3.37
CA SER A 318 -14.51 -23.05 -4.19
C SER A 318 -15.12 -21.66 -4.16
N ILE A 319 -14.32 -20.69 -3.73
CA ILE A 319 -14.70 -19.28 -3.66
C ILE A 319 -14.64 -18.68 -5.05
N SER A 320 -15.70 -17.97 -5.42
CA SER A 320 -15.83 -17.26 -6.69
C SER A 320 -17.02 -16.30 -6.62
N ASP A 321 -17.05 -15.35 -7.53
CA ASP A 321 -18.23 -14.54 -7.85
C ASP A 321 -18.22 -14.14 -9.33
N ALA A 322 -19.06 -13.17 -9.71
CA ALA A 322 -19.18 -12.74 -11.11
C ALA A 322 -17.93 -12.05 -11.66
N GLU A 323 -17.15 -11.38 -10.79
CA GLU A 323 -15.91 -10.70 -11.18
C GLU A 323 -14.67 -11.56 -10.94
N ASN A 324 -14.78 -12.59 -10.10
CA ASN A 324 -13.70 -13.48 -9.68
C ASN A 324 -14.06 -14.96 -9.99
N PRO A 325 -13.83 -15.44 -11.21
CA PRO A 325 -14.08 -16.83 -11.57
C PRO A 325 -13.28 -17.81 -10.70
N PHE A 326 -13.80 -19.02 -10.46
CA PHE A 326 -13.21 -19.98 -9.52
C PHE A 326 -11.78 -20.47 -9.85
N ASN A 327 -11.32 -20.22 -11.08
CA ASN A 327 -10.00 -20.59 -11.60
C ASN A 327 -9.17 -19.37 -12.03
N ASP A 328 -9.56 -18.18 -11.55
CA ASP A 328 -8.96 -16.85 -11.77
C ASP A 328 -9.48 -15.93 -10.64
N VAL A 329 -9.19 -16.29 -9.39
CA VAL A 329 -9.73 -15.64 -8.17
C VAL A 329 -8.89 -14.43 -7.77
N MET A 330 -7.58 -14.49 -7.99
CA MET A 330 -6.63 -13.39 -7.82
C MET A 330 -6.35 -12.78 -9.20
N ASN A 331 -7.31 -11.99 -9.68
CA ASN A 331 -7.41 -11.55 -11.07
C ASN A 331 -7.34 -10.01 -11.24
N SER A 332 -6.53 -9.36 -10.41
CA SER A 332 -6.38 -7.92 -10.34
C SER A 332 -7.67 -7.13 -10.02
N THR A 333 -8.58 -7.68 -9.23
CA THR A 333 -9.83 -6.99 -8.87
C THR A 333 -9.79 -6.32 -7.49
N ILE A 334 -10.69 -5.36 -7.31
CA ILE A 334 -10.92 -4.70 -6.02
C ILE A 334 -12.42 -4.54 -5.90
N THR A 335 -13.09 -5.59 -5.42
CA THR A 335 -14.56 -5.71 -5.39
C THR A 335 -15.08 -6.17 -4.03
N GLU A 336 -16.37 -5.94 -3.78
CA GLU A 336 -17.11 -6.52 -2.67
C GLU A 336 -18.31 -7.29 -3.23
N PHE A 337 -18.29 -8.62 -3.11
CA PHE A 337 -19.24 -9.56 -3.70
C PHE A 337 -19.40 -9.38 -5.22
N GLY A 338 -18.28 -9.25 -5.93
CA GLY A 338 -18.25 -8.99 -7.36
C GLY A 338 -18.86 -7.65 -7.77
N GLN A 339 -18.90 -6.67 -6.87
CA GLN A 339 -19.39 -5.31 -7.16
C GLN A 339 -18.30 -4.28 -6.86
N ALA A 340 -18.19 -3.27 -7.73
CA ALA A 340 -17.33 -2.13 -7.49
C ALA A 340 -17.85 -1.25 -6.34
N PHE A 341 -16.94 -0.50 -5.72
CA PHE A 341 -17.24 0.50 -4.70
C PHE A 341 -16.40 1.76 -4.92
N VAL A 342 -16.78 2.84 -4.26
CA VAL A 342 -16.22 4.17 -4.53
C VAL A 342 -14.72 4.22 -4.23
N ARG A 343 -13.94 4.40 -5.29
CA ARG A 343 -12.50 4.64 -5.26
C ARG A 343 -12.06 5.48 -6.45
N GLN A 344 -10.86 6.06 -6.37
CA GLN A 344 -10.29 6.88 -7.44
C GLN A 344 -8.80 6.55 -7.62
N PRO A 345 -8.41 6.09 -8.83
CA PRO A 345 -9.27 5.68 -9.94
C PRO A 345 -10.07 4.41 -9.61
N GLU A 346 -11.10 4.13 -10.40
CA GLU A 346 -11.96 2.94 -10.29
C GLU A 346 -11.66 2.01 -11.47
N TYR A 347 -10.41 1.60 -11.64
CA TYR A 347 -10.02 0.68 -12.72
C TYR A 347 -10.49 -0.74 -12.41
N MET A 348 -11.25 -1.38 -13.29
CA MET A 348 -11.75 -2.74 -13.04
C MET A 348 -10.64 -3.80 -13.06
N ASN A 349 -9.54 -3.54 -13.79
CA ASN A 349 -8.29 -4.30 -13.72
C ASN A 349 -7.21 -3.41 -13.10
N ASN A 350 -6.64 -3.87 -12.00
CA ASN A 350 -5.64 -3.14 -11.21
C ASN A 350 -4.20 -3.63 -11.47
N LEU A 351 -4.02 -4.55 -12.44
CA LEU A 351 -2.74 -5.06 -12.93
C LEU A 351 -1.82 -5.53 -11.79
N GLY A 352 -2.19 -6.64 -11.17
CA GLY A 352 -1.42 -7.32 -10.13
C GLY A 352 -1.73 -6.89 -8.70
N TYR A 353 -2.85 -6.20 -8.44
CA TYR A 353 -3.28 -5.93 -7.06
C TYR A 353 -4.73 -6.37 -6.86
N ASP A 354 -4.90 -7.30 -5.92
CA ASP A 354 -6.15 -7.96 -5.58
C ASP A 354 -6.57 -7.61 -4.17
N ALA A 355 -7.85 -7.29 -4.02
CA ALA A 355 -8.36 -6.83 -2.76
C ALA A 355 -9.88 -7.03 -2.73
N ASP A 356 -10.30 -8.27 -2.59
CA ASP A 356 -11.68 -8.70 -2.84
C ASP A 356 -12.36 -9.25 -1.60
N VAL A 357 -13.69 -9.14 -1.56
CA VAL A 357 -14.53 -9.67 -0.48
C VAL A 357 -15.59 -10.60 -1.06
N PHE A 358 -15.61 -11.84 -0.58
CA PHE A 358 -16.46 -12.92 -1.04
C PHE A 358 -17.53 -13.31 -0.02
N ASP A 359 -18.61 -13.93 -0.51
CA ASP A 359 -19.62 -14.56 0.34
C ASP A 359 -19.09 -15.88 0.91
N LEU A 360 -18.96 -15.95 2.23
CA LEU A 360 -18.51 -17.14 2.94
C LEU A 360 -19.69 -17.99 3.44
N SER A 361 -20.93 -17.50 3.32
CA SER A 361 -22.15 -18.20 3.75
C SER A 361 -22.26 -19.61 3.14
N PRO A 362 -21.90 -19.82 1.86
CA PRO A 362 -21.86 -21.15 1.28
C PRO A 362 -20.87 -22.07 1.96
N ALA A 363 -19.85 -21.63 2.70
CA ALA A 363 -18.97 -22.49 3.52
C ALA A 363 -19.48 -22.69 4.96
N LEU A 364 -20.46 -21.89 5.41
CA LEU A 364 -21.06 -21.93 6.75
C LEU A 364 -22.47 -22.54 6.87
N SER A 365 -23.14 -22.91 5.77
CA SER A 365 -24.49 -23.52 5.77
C SER A 365 -24.68 -24.70 6.74
N GLY A 366 -23.67 -25.53 6.98
CA GLY A 366 -23.70 -26.64 7.95
C GLY A 366 -23.23 -26.27 9.37
N GLY A 367 -22.82 -25.02 9.58
CA GLY A 367 -22.07 -24.56 10.73
C GLY A 367 -20.58 -24.85 10.59
N ALA A 368 -19.76 -24.17 11.38
CA ALA A 368 -18.32 -24.38 11.39
C ALA A 368 -17.69 -24.06 12.76
N ARG A 369 -16.75 -24.91 13.18
CA ARG A 369 -15.84 -24.68 14.32
C ARG A 369 -14.42 -24.31 13.87
N SER A 370 -14.06 -24.70 12.66
CA SER A 370 -12.88 -24.20 11.97
C SER A 370 -13.10 -24.12 10.46
N LEU A 371 -12.32 -23.28 9.81
CA LEU A 371 -12.24 -23.15 8.36
C LEU A 371 -10.77 -23.19 7.95
N SER A 372 -10.47 -23.98 6.92
CA SER A 372 -9.19 -24.02 6.24
C SER A 372 -9.31 -23.29 4.90
N PHE A 373 -8.50 -22.28 4.68
CA PHE A 373 -8.45 -21.48 3.45
C PHE A 373 -7.25 -21.94 2.63
N LYS A 374 -7.49 -22.66 1.54
CA LYS A 374 -6.44 -23.17 0.64
C LYS A 374 -6.34 -22.29 -0.59
N PHE A 375 -5.18 -21.71 -0.81
CA PHE A 375 -4.82 -20.96 -2.00
C PHE A 375 -3.96 -21.82 -2.91
N THR A 376 -4.24 -21.80 -4.20
CA THR A 376 -3.39 -22.38 -5.26
C THR A 376 -2.95 -21.28 -6.22
N GLY A 377 -1.78 -21.43 -6.82
CA GLY A 377 -1.22 -20.45 -7.75
C GLY A 377 -1.63 -20.71 -9.19
N GLU A 378 -1.68 -19.63 -9.96
CA GLU A 378 -1.86 -19.61 -11.41
C GLU A 378 -0.58 -19.98 -12.17
N SER A 379 -0.53 -19.73 -13.48
CA SER A 379 0.67 -19.97 -14.29
C SER A 379 1.89 -19.11 -13.91
N GLN A 380 1.69 -18.03 -13.16
CA GLN A 380 2.73 -17.15 -12.63
C GLN A 380 2.78 -17.20 -11.08
N GLY A 381 3.83 -16.64 -10.50
CA GLY A 381 3.96 -16.56 -9.04
C GLY A 381 3.12 -15.41 -8.48
N GLN A 382 2.53 -15.60 -7.31
CA GLN A 382 1.68 -14.60 -6.64
C GLN A 382 2.12 -14.43 -5.18
N PHE A 383 1.65 -13.36 -4.53
CA PHE A 383 1.89 -13.14 -3.10
C PHE A 383 0.59 -12.95 -2.33
N LEU A 384 0.49 -13.56 -1.16
CA LEU A 384 -0.64 -13.40 -0.25
C LEU A 384 -0.23 -12.50 0.92
N GLY A 385 -1.07 -11.49 1.20
CA GLY A 385 -0.78 -10.48 2.21
C GLY A 385 -1.75 -10.45 3.38
N VAL A 386 -3.05 -10.54 3.13
CA VAL A 386 -4.09 -10.32 4.14
C VAL A 386 -5.25 -11.27 3.95
N LEU A 387 -5.78 -11.78 5.06
CA LEU A 387 -7.01 -12.55 5.11
C LEU A 387 -7.88 -11.98 6.23
N PHE A 388 -9.13 -11.62 5.96
CA PHE A 388 -10.07 -11.26 7.02
C PHE A 388 -11.39 -11.98 6.88
N VAL A 389 -11.95 -12.38 8.01
CA VAL A 389 -13.15 -13.20 8.06
C VAL A 389 -14.13 -12.58 9.03
N GLN A 390 -15.39 -12.55 8.62
CA GLN A 390 -16.52 -12.23 9.47
C GLN A 390 -17.52 -13.38 9.39
N THR A 391 -17.99 -13.89 10.53
CA THR A 391 -19.08 -14.86 10.58
C THR A 391 -20.09 -14.46 11.64
N ASP A 392 -21.35 -14.84 11.49
CA ASP A 392 -22.30 -14.75 12.60
C ASP A 392 -21.78 -15.56 13.81
N ALA A 393 -22.08 -15.07 15.01
CA ALA A 393 -21.67 -15.68 16.26
C ALA A 393 -22.85 -15.83 17.22
N ARG A 394 -22.77 -16.85 18.09
CA ARG A 394 -23.63 -16.98 19.27
C ARG A 394 -22.89 -16.54 20.53
N ARG A 395 -23.63 -16.03 21.50
CA ARG A 395 -23.11 -15.73 22.84
C ARG A 395 -22.65 -16.97 23.57
#